data_AF-A0A438EXR8-F1
#
_entry.id   AF-A0A438EXR8-F1
#
_cell.length_a   1.000
_cell.length_b   1.000
_cell.length_c   1.000
_cell.angle_alpha   90.00
_cell.angle_beta   90.00
_cell.angle_gamma   90.00
#
_symmetry.space_group_name_H-M   'P 1'
#
loop_
_entity.id
_entity.type
_entity.pdbx_description
1 polymer ?
#
loop_
_entity_poly.entity_id
_entity_poly.type
_entity_poly.pdbx_seq_one_letter_code
_entity_poly.pdbx_strand_id
1 'polypeptide(L)'
;MWFTKLIINYQFEVVQTLVFRVYDVDTQFHNVDVKVCSNVAMLKLDEQQFLGEATCSLSEIVSKSNRSLTLDLVHREESIKSTRSQNLGELTVHAEELSSSKIAMEIIFRCSDLEYKDLFSRSDPFLVISKIVEGGISIPICKTEVVKNDLKPKWKSVFLNIQQVGSKDNPLTIECFNFNSNGKHDLIGKIQKSLADLEKLHSSGQGENFFLPTAVGNNHHNKVLKSQLFVEYFSETVEHTFLDYLAGGCELNFMVAIDFTGTHVRNSSP
;
A
#
# COMPACT_ATOMS: atom_id res chain seq x y z
N MET A 1 3.63 4.41 -29.95
CA MET A 1 2.89 4.21 -28.68
C MET A 1 3.23 2.83 -28.16
N TRP A 2 3.82 2.74 -26.95
CA TRP A 2 4.16 1.45 -26.33
C TRP A 2 2.94 0.86 -25.61
N PHE A 3 2.81 -0.47 -25.63
CA PHE A 3 1.71 -1.18 -24.97
C PHE A 3 2.06 -1.61 -23.53
N THR A 4 3.35 -1.85 -23.24
CA THR A 4 3.80 -2.26 -21.91
C THR A 4 3.77 -1.09 -20.95
N LYS A 5 3.09 -1.27 -19.80
CA LYS A 5 3.07 -0.31 -18.69
C LYS A 5 4.09 -0.72 -17.63
N LEU A 6 4.73 0.26 -17.01
CA LEU A 6 5.64 0.06 -15.88
C LEU A 6 4.90 0.41 -14.58
N ILE A 7 5.00 -0.44 -13.56
CA ILE A 7 4.41 -0.21 -12.23
C ILE A 7 5.53 0.22 -11.29
N ILE A 8 5.39 1.41 -10.70
CA ILE A 8 6.37 2.00 -9.79
C ILE A 8 5.63 2.45 -8.53
N ASN A 9 6.19 2.15 -7.36
CA ASN A 9 5.67 2.65 -6.09
C ASN A 9 6.06 4.12 -5.93
N TYR A 10 5.10 4.98 -5.63
CA TYR A 10 5.36 6.39 -5.32
C TYR A 10 5.72 6.56 -3.83
N GLN A 11 6.83 7.23 -3.57
CA GLN A 11 7.37 7.53 -2.25
C GLN A 11 7.52 9.05 -2.14
N PHE A 12 6.57 9.70 -1.47
CA PHE A 12 6.51 11.16 -1.36
C PHE A 12 7.79 11.75 -0.73
N GLU A 13 8.37 11.04 0.22
CA GLU A 13 9.54 11.45 0.99
C GLU A 13 10.88 11.27 0.26
N VAL A 14 10.88 10.66 -0.93
CA VAL A 14 12.10 10.38 -1.71
C VAL A 14 12.01 11.03 -3.09
N VAL A 15 13.09 11.69 -3.52
CA VAL A 15 13.22 12.13 -4.92
C VAL A 15 13.49 10.91 -5.79
N GLN A 16 12.48 10.45 -6.51
CA GLN A 16 12.55 9.28 -7.39
C GLN A 16 12.92 9.69 -8.82
N THR A 17 14.22 9.71 -9.12
CA THR A 17 14.74 10.05 -10.45
C THR A 17 14.60 8.89 -11.43
N LEU A 18 13.99 9.16 -12.58
CA LEU A 18 13.80 8.22 -13.70
C LEU A 18 14.70 8.63 -14.87
N VAL A 19 15.39 7.65 -15.43
CA VAL A 19 16.22 7.81 -16.63
C VAL A 19 15.65 6.93 -17.74
N PHE A 20 15.24 7.57 -18.83
CA PHE A 20 14.70 6.90 -20.01
C PHE A 20 15.76 6.88 -21.09
N ARG A 21 16.04 5.70 -21.64
CA ARG A 21 16.94 5.53 -22.79
C ARG A 21 16.18 4.93 -23.94
N VAL A 22 16.24 5.58 -25.09
CA VAL A 22 15.55 5.16 -26.29
C VAL A 22 16.57 4.59 -27.27
N TYR A 23 16.26 3.43 -27.82
CA TYR A 23 17.09 2.71 -28.79
C TYR A 23 16.25 2.39 -30.03
N ASP A 24 16.88 2.46 -31.19
CA ASP A 24 16.39 1.84 -32.42
C ASP A 24 16.91 0.40 -32.47
N VAL A 25 15.97 -0.54 -32.48
CA VAL A 25 16.28 -1.98 -32.40
C VAL A 25 16.58 -2.49 -33.80
N ASP A 26 17.69 -3.21 -33.96
CA ASP A 26 18.08 -3.72 -35.27
C ASP A 26 16.99 -4.64 -35.86
N THR A 27 16.74 -4.47 -37.16
CA THR A 27 15.91 -5.33 -38.01
C THR A 27 16.08 -6.83 -37.77
N GLN A 28 17.29 -7.29 -37.45
CA GLN A 28 17.58 -8.70 -37.18
C GLN A 28 16.84 -9.27 -35.95
N PHE A 29 16.37 -8.41 -35.03
CA PHE A 29 15.69 -8.82 -33.79
C PHE A 29 14.16 -8.65 -33.82
N HIS A 30 13.56 -8.21 -34.93
CA HIS A 30 12.12 -7.87 -34.99
C HIS A 30 11.16 -9.06 -34.78
N ASN A 31 11.60 -10.29 -35.05
CA ASN A 31 10.79 -11.51 -34.87
C ASN A 31 11.10 -12.26 -33.56
N VAL A 32 11.87 -11.65 -32.66
CA VAL A 32 12.21 -12.25 -31.36
C VAL A 32 11.20 -11.76 -30.33
N ASP A 33 10.44 -12.69 -29.74
CA ASP A 33 9.48 -12.37 -28.69
C ASP A 33 10.20 -11.82 -27.45
N VAL A 34 10.06 -10.52 -27.19
CA VAL A 34 10.65 -9.82 -26.03
C VAL A 34 10.15 -10.39 -24.69
N LYS A 35 9.00 -11.09 -24.68
CA LYS A 35 8.47 -11.79 -23.49
C LYS A 35 9.22 -13.08 -23.11
N VAL A 36 10.10 -13.60 -23.97
CA VAL A 36 10.92 -14.80 -23.71
C VAL A 36 12.30 -14.44 -23.12
N CYS A 37 12.55 -13.17 -22.81
CA CYS A 37 13.82 -12.67 -22.27
C CYS A 37 14.04 -12.95 -20.77
N SER A 38 13.34 -13.90 -20.14
CA SER A 38 13.80 -14.46 -18.87
C SER A 38 14.81 -15.58 -19.05
N ASN A 39 14.93 -16.23 -20.22
CA ASN A 39 15.93 -17.30 -20.44
C ASN A 39 16.46 -17.52 -21.89
N VAL A 40 16.04 -16.78 -22.92
CA VAL A 40 16.69 -16.86 -24.26
C VAL A 40 16.79 -15.47 -24.90
N ALA A 41 18.03 -15.10 -25.29
CA ALA A 41 18.44 -13.87 -25.98
C ALA A 41 17.93 -12.55 -25.35
N MET A 42 18.62 -12.07 -24.31
CA MET A 42 18.56 -10.66 -23.92
C MET A 42 18.98 -9.81 -25.13
N LEU A 43 18.11 -8.91 -25.58
CA LEU A 43 18.52 -7.79 -26.42
C LEU A 43 19.67 -7.07 -25.73
N LYS A 44 20.87 -7.16 -26.30
CA LYS A 44 22.02 -6.42 -25.79
C LYS A 44 21.90 -4.99 -26.29
N LEU A 45 21.73 -4.06 -25.37
CA LEU A 45 21.57 -2.64 -25.67
C LEU A 45 22.79 -2.06 -26.41
N ASP A 46 23.98 -2.60 -26.16
CA ASP A 46 25.22 -2.20 -26.82
C ASP A 46 25.27 -2.59 -28.32
N GLU A 47 24.43 -3.52 -28.75
CA GLU A 47 24.28 -3.93 -30.15
C GLU A 47 23.16 -3.15 -30.88
N GLN A 48 22.47 -2.24 -30.18
CA GLN A 48 21.38 -1.43 -30.73
C GLN A 48 21.82 0.02 -30.94
N GLN A 49 21.15 0.73 -31.84
CA GLN A 49 21.44 2.15 -32.07
C GLN A 49 20.82 3.01 -30.97
N PHE A 50 21.64 3.70 -30.18
CA PHE A 50 21.17 4.63 -29.16
C PHE A 50 20.65 5.93 -29.80
N LEU A 51 19.39 6.28 -29.51
CA LEU A 51 18.74 7.48 -30.05
C LEU A 51 18.86 8.67 -29.09
N GLY A 52 18.80 8.44 -27.78
CA GLY A 52 18.94 9.50 -26.78
C GLY A 52 18.46 9.10 -25.38
N GLU A 53 18.76 9.96 -24.42
CA GLU A 53 18.38 9.83 -23.02
C GLU A 53 17.55 11.04 -22.58
N ALA A 54 16.59 10.81 -21.69
CA ALA A 54 15.85 11.85 -20.99
C ALA A 54 15.77 11.51 -19.50
N THR A 55 15.81 12.53 -18.64
CA THR A 55 15.75 12.36 -17.17
C THR A 55 14.69 13.28 -16.58
N CYS A 56 13.92 12.76 -15.63
CA CYS A 56 13.01 13.57 -14.80
C CYS A 56 12.78 12.88 -13.45
N SER A 57 12.22 13.59 -12.49
CA SER A 57 11.69 13.01 -11.26
C SER A 57 10.25 12.52 -11.47
N LEU A 58 9.86 11.45 -10.77
CA LEU A 58 8.49 10.94 -10.81
C LEU A 58 7.48 12.03 -10.38
N SER A 59 7.84 12.87 -9.42
CA SER A 59 7.04 14.01 -8.95
C SER A 59 6.73 15.02 -10.05
N GLU A 60 7.63 15.25 -11.02
CA GLU A 60 7.38 16.18 -12.14
C GLU A 60 6.30 15.67 -13.10
N ILE A 61 6.09 14.35 -13.16
CA ILE A 61 5.04 13.76 -14.00
C ILE A 61 3.71 13.76 -13.25
N VAL A 62 3.68 13.21 -12.03
CA VAL A 62 2.43 12.98 -11.29
C VAL A 62 1.76 14.27 -10.78
N SER A 63 2.51 15.37 -10.66
CA SER A 63 1.98 16.68 -10.27
C SER A 63 1.37 17.49 -11.43
N LYS A 64 1.57 17.07 -12.69
CA LYS A 64 0.92 17.73 -13.83
C LYS A 64 -0.58 17.46 -13.81
N SER A 65 -1.38 18.46 -14.17
CA SER A 65 -2.85 18.33 -14.24
C SER A 65 -3.33 17.25 -15.21
N ASN A 66 -2.60 17.03 -16.31
CA ASN A 66 -2.85 15.95 -17.27
C ASN A 66 -1.98 14.70 -17.01
N ARG A 67 -1.17 14.70 -15.94
CA ARG A 67 -0.21 13.64 -15.58
C ARG A 67 0.70 13.20 -16.73
N SER A 68 1.01 14.12 -17.64
CA SER A 68 1.80 13.86 -18.83
C SER A 68 2.96 14.83 -18.93
N LEU A 69 4.16 14.32 -19.18
CA LEU A 69 5.38 15.10 -19.35
C LEU A 69 6.06 14.71 -20.67
N THR A 70 6.34 15.70 -21.50
CA THR A 70 7.12 15.54 -22.73
C THR A 70 8.55 16.01 -22.47
N LEU A 71 9.52 15.17 -22.81
CA LEU A 71 10.94 15.37 -22.56
C LEU A 71 11.70 15.31 -23.89
N ASP A 72 12.62 16.26 -24.08
CA ASP A 72 13.54 16.22 -25.22
C ASP A 72 14.62 15.16 -24.99
N LEU A 73 14.92 14.37 -26.02
CA LEU A 73 16.01 13.40 -25.99
C LEU A 73 17.35 14.10 -26.21
N VAL A 74 18.35 13.75 -25.40
CA VAL A 74 19.72 14.31 -25.49
C VAL A 74 20.78 13.20 -25.52
N HIS A 75 21.94 13.49 -26.12
CA HIS A 75 23.14 12.66 -25.98
C HIS A 75 23.98 13.11 -24.78
N ARG A 76 24.49 12.14 -24.01
CA ARG A 76 25.22 12.36 -22.74
C ARG A 76 26.47 13.25 -22.89
N GLU A 77 27.11 13.21 -24.07
CA GLU A 77 28.44 13.82 -24.30
C GLU A 77 28.39 15.25 -24.88
N GLU A 78 27.26 15.72 -25.42
CA GLU A 78 27.19 17.01 -26.13
C GLU A 78 26.84 18.20 -25.23
N SER A 79 26.55 17.97 -23.95
CA SER A 79 26.14 19.00 -22.98
C SER A 79 27.21 20.07 -22.66
N ILE A 80 28.43 19.97 -23.20
CA ILE A 80 29.54 20.89 -22.88
C ILE A 80 29.99 21.76 -24.08
N LYS A 81 29.64 21.46 -25.35
CA LYS A 81 30.29 22.16 -26.50
C LYS A 81 29.46 22.56 -27.73
N SER A 82 28.15 22.36 -27.80
CA SER A 82 27.37 22.82 -28.98
C SER A 82 26.17 23.70 -28.60
N THR A 83 26.18 24.94 -29.09
CA THR A 83 25.08 25.91 -29.05
C THR A 83 23.93 25.59 -30.02
N ARG A 84 23.83 24.34 -30.48
CA ARG A 84 22.73 23.82 -31.27
C ARG A 84 22.29 22.50 -30.66
N SER A 85 21.20 22.52 -29.92
CA SER A 85 20.47 21.32 -29.52
C SER A 85 20.07 20.57 -30.79
N GLN A 86 20.74 19.46 -31.09
CA GLN A 86 20.27 18.53 -32.10
C GLN A 86 18.94 17.95 -31.59
N ASN A 87 17.85 18.13 -32.33
CA ASN A 87 16.57 17.56 -31.96
C ASN A 87 16.63 16.04 -32.23
N LEU A 88 16.82 15.25 -31.17
CA LEU A 88 16.88 13.78 -31.21
C LEU A 88 15.50 13.13 -31.04
N GLY A 89 14.43 13.95 -31.10
CA GLY A 89 13.06 13.54 -30.85
C GLY A 89 12.60 13.82 -29.42
N GLU A 90 11.32 13.55 -29.19
CA GLU A 90 10.64 13.79 -27.92
C GLU A 90 10.09 12.48 -27.35
N LEU A 91 10.19 12.31 -26.04
CA LEU A 91 9.57 11.22 -25.28
C LEU A 91 8.44 11.79 -24.42
N THR A 92 7.21 11.30 -24.63
CA THR A 92 6.09 11.64 -23.74
C THR A 92 5.82 10.49 -22.77
N VAL A 93 5.84 10.82 -21.47
CA VAL A 93 5.57 9.89 -20.37
C VAL A 93 4.26 10.29 -19.70
N HIS A 94 3.33 9.34 -19.59
CA HIS A 94 2.05 9.51 -18.93
C HIS A 94 1.98 8.61 -17.69
N ALA A 95 1.57 9.18 -16.56
CA ALA A 95 1.40 8.47 -15.29
C ALA A 95 -0.07 8.32 -14.91
N GLU A 96 -0.42 7.13 -14.43
CA GLU A 96 -1.74 6.82 -13.87
C GLU A 96 -1.55 6.17 -12.51
N GLU A 97 -2.33 6.61 -11.52
CA GLU A 97 -2.45 5.84 -10.28
C GLU A 97 -3.32 4.61 -10.53
N LEU A 98 -2.89 3.46 -10.02
CA LEU A 98 -3.63 2.21 -10.15
C LEU A 98 -4.99 2.34 -9.45
N SER A 99 -6.08 2.04 -10.13
CA SER A 99 -7.43 2.21 -9.55
C SER A 99 -7.62 1.44 -8.23
N SER A 100 -6.96 0.28 -8.10
CA SER A 100 -7.04 -0.52 -6.88
C SER A 100 -6.33 0.11 -5.67
N SER A 101 -5.38 1.03 -5.84
CA SER A 101 -4.72 1.71 -4.70
C SER A 101 -5.60 2.76 -4.04
N LYS A 102 -6.71 3.14 -4.71
CA LYS A 102 -7.68 4.14 -4.25
C LYS A 102 -8.86 3.55 -3.46
N ILE A 103 -8.89 2.22 -3.36
CA ILE A 103 -10.00 1.51 -2.74
C ILE A 103 -9.86 1.56 -1.22
N ALA A 104 -10.93 2.01 -0.56
CA ALA A 104 -11.14 1.92 0.86
C ALA A 104 -12.43 1.14 1.16
N MET A 105 -12.41 0.40 2.27
CA MET A 105 -13.49 -0.44 2.73
C MET A 105 -14.01 0.07 4.07
N GLU A 106 -15.31 0.31 4.13
CA GLU A 106 -16.05 0.51 5.37
C GLU A 106 -16.64 -0.82 5.82
N ILE A 107 -16.35 -1.24 7.05
CA ILE A 107 -16.77 -2.54 7.58
C ILE A 107 -17.40 -2.36 8.97
N ILE A 108 -18.58 -2.94 9.18
CA ILE A 108 -19.18 -3.07 10.52
C ILE A 108 -19.13 -4.54 10.93
N PHE A 109 -18.44 -4.80 12.03
CA PHE A 109 -18.36 -6.13 12.62
C PHE A 109 -19.40 -6.30 13.72
N ARG A 110 -19.89 -7.52 13.88
CA ARG A 110 -20.59 -7.97 15.09
C ARG A 110 -20.14 -9.36 15.48
N CYS A 111 -20.26 -9.70 16.76
CA CYS A 111 -20.04 -11.07 17.23
C CYS A 111 -21.32 -11.69 17.79
N SER A 112 -21.32 -13.00 17.93
CA SER A 112 -22.29 -13.73 18.73
C SER A 112 -21.62 -14.74 19.65
N ASP A 113 -22.28 -15.01 20.78
CA ASP A 113 -21.96 -16.07 21.73
C ASP A 113 -20.48 -16.06 22.14
N LEU A 114 -19.95 -14.86 22.44
CA LEU A 114 -18.60 -14.71 22.96
C LEU A 114 -18.46 -15.50 24.27
N GLU A 115 -17.56 -16.48 24.28
CA GLU A 115 -17.24 -17.29 25.44
C GLU A 115 -16.08 -16.63 26.19
N TYR A 116 -16.30 -16.20 27.43
CA TYR A 116 -15.24 -15.72 28.31
C TYR A 116 -15.05 -16.65 29.50
N LYS A 117 -13.80 -16.83 29.93
CA LYS A 117 -13.41 -17.84 30.93
C LYS A 117 -14.02 -17.60 32.31
N ASP A 118 -14.29 -16.35 32.67
CA ASP A 118 -14.87 -16.03 33.98
C ASP A 118 -16.40 -15.90 33.88
N LEU A 119 -17.10 -16.90 34.41
CA LEU A 119 -18.56 -17.01 34.40
C LEU A 119 -19.30 -15.91 35.21
N PHE A 120 -18.56 -15.04 35.91
CA PHE A 120 -19.10 -14.04 36.82
C PHE A 120 -18.79 -12.58 36.42
N SER A 121 -17.96 -12.35 35.40
CA SER A 121 -17.72 -11.03 34.82
C SER A 121 -18.20 -11.00 33.38
N ARG A 122 -18.93 -9.94 33.02
CA ARG A 122 -19.34 -9.72 31.62
C ARG A 122 -18.12 -9.21 30.86
N SER A 123 -17.94 -9.65 29.62
CA SER A 123 -16.78 -9.25 28.81
C SER A 123 -16.96 -7.84 28.24
N ASP A 124 -15.84 -7.13 28.13
CA ASP A 124 -15.71 -5.83 27.48
C ASP A 124 -14.96 -5.99 26.13
N PRO A 125 -15.57 -6.53 25.08
CA PRO A 125 -14.86 -6.94 23.88
C PRO A 125 -14.46 -5.78 22.94
N PHE A 126 -13.31 -5.94 22.29
CA PHE A 126 -12.86 -5.13 21.15
C PHE A 126 -12.08 -5.99 20.14
N LEU A 127 -12.01 -5.53 18.89
CA LEU A 127 -11.26 -6.19 17.83
C LEU A 127 -9.93 -5.47 17.56
N VAL A 128 -8.91 -6.26 17.24
CA VAL A 128 -7.66 -5.80 16.64
C VAL A 128 -7.51 -6.49 15.29
N ILE A 129 -7.36 -5.69 14.23
CA ILE A 129 -7.16 -6.16 12.87
C ILE A 129 -5.70 -5.91 12.52
N SER A 130 -5.01 -6.97 12.12
CA SER A 130 -3.57 -6.95 11.85
C SER A 130 -3.26 -7.50 10.47
N LYS A 131 -2.33 -6.85 9.78
CA LYS A 131 -1.73 -7.36 8.54
C LYS A 131 -0.60 -8.33 8.90
N ILE A 132 -0.52 -9.43 8.17
CA ILE A 132 0.62 -10.35 8.24
C ILE A 132 1.68 -9.87 7.26
N VAL A 133 2.90 -9.65 7.75
CA VAL A 133 4.06 -9.29 6.92
C VAL A 133 4.99 -10.49 6.69
N GLU A 134 5.94 -10.33 5.76
CA GLU A 134 6.99 -11.32 5.52
C GLU A 134 7.72 -11.66 6.83
N GLY A 135 7.86 -12.96 7.11
CA GLY A 135 8.36 -13.47 8.39
C GLY A 135 7.28 -13.81 9.42
N GLY A 136 5.99 -13.66 9.08
CA GLY A 136 4.87 -14.11 9.92
C GLY A 136 4.50 -13.18 11.08
N ILE A 137 5.13 -12.00 11.14
CA ILE A 137 4.83 -10.97 12.13
C ILE A 137 3.47 -10.35 11.79
N SER A 138 2.61 -10.17 12.80
CA SER A 138 1.33 -9.47 12.66
C SER A 138 1.48 -8.02 13.13
N ILE A 139 1.16 -7.07 12.26
CA ILE A 139 1.22 -5.63 12.54
C ILE A 139 -0.22 -5.10 12.66
N PRO A 140 -0.64 -4.57 13.83
CA PRO A 140 -1.96 -3.97 13.99
C PRO A 140 -2.14 -2.76 13.07
N ILE A 141 -3.21 -2.77 12.28
CA ILE A 141 -3.56 -1.69 11.34
C ILE A 141 -4.86 -0.99 11.71
N CYS A 142 -5.73 -1.64 12.49
CA CYS A 142 -6.98 -1.07 12.96
C CYS A 142 -7.43 -1.69 14.29
N LYS A 143 -8.17 -0.91 15.09
CA LYS A 143 -8.80 -1.36 16.33
C LYS A 143 -10.21 -0.78 16.42
N THR A 144 -11.16 -1.55 16.92
CA THR A 144 -12.49 -1.03 17.26
C THR A 144 -12.48 -0.38 18.63
N GLU A 145 -13.58 0.28 18.98
CA GLU A 145 -13.86 0.65 20.36
C GLU A 145 -14.11 -0.57 21.25
N VAL A 146 -14.03 -0.37 22.57
CA VAL A 146 -14.44 -1.34 23.58
C VAL A 146 -15.93 -1.22 23.81
N VAL A 147 -16.67 -2.32 23.62
CA VAL A 147 -18.09 -2.41 23.98
C VAL A 147 -18.17 -3.02 25.36
N LYS A 148 -18.86 -2.36 26.31
CA LYS A 148 -18.89 -2.82 27.70
C LYS A 148 -19.95 -3.88 27.94
N ASN A 149 -19.58 -4.93 28.66
CA ASN A 149 -20.48 -5.93 29.23
C ASN A 149 -21.42 -6.61 28.21
N ASP A 150 -20.93 -6.91 27.01
CA ASP A 150 -21.72 -7.44 25.90
C ASP A 150 -21.07 -8.69 25.27
N LEU A 151 -21.84 -9.78 25.18
CA LEU A 151 -21.42 -11.04 24.56
C LEU A 151 -21.80 -11.12 23.07
N LYS A 152 -22.55 -10.14 22.58
CA LYS A 152 -22.99 -9.99 21.18
C LYS A 152 -22.69 -8.58 20.66
N PRO A 153 -21.45 -8.10 20.82
CA PRO A 153 -21.11 -6.72 20.50
C PRO A 153 -21.34 -6.45 19.00
N LYS A 154 -21.80 -5.23 18.72
CA LYS A 154 -21.77 -4.60 17.41
C LYS A 154 -20.94 -3.33 17.54
N TRP A 155 -19.84 -3.25 16.81
CA TRP A 155 -18.95 -2.09 16.84
C TRP A 155 -19.35 -1.05 15.80
N LYS A 156 -18.78 0.15 15.92
CA LYS A 156 -18.84 1.18 14.87
C LYS A 156 -18.07 0.74 13.63
N SER A 157 -18.32 1.44 12.53
CA SER A 157 -17.59 1.26 11.27
C SER A 157 -16.08 1.42 11.49
N VAL A 158 -15.32 0.51 10.90
CA VAL A 158 -13.88 0.67 10.70
C VAL A 158 -13.58 0.88 9.23
N PHE A 159 -12.51 1.63 8.96
CA PHE A 159 -12.04 1.94 7.61
C PHE A 159 -10.68 1.29 7.40
N LEU A 160 -10.57 0.52 6.32
CA LEU A 160 -9.32 -0.12 5.88
C LEU A 160 -9.08 0.25 4.43
N ASN A 161 -7.86 0.62 4.07
CA ASN A 161 -7.50 0.85 2.67
C ASN A 161 -6.53 -0.21 2.14
N ILE A 162 -6.49 -0.36 0.81
CA ILE A 162 -5.62 -1.34 0.14
C ILE A 162 -4.14 -1.11 0.45
N GLN A 163 -3.69 0.13 0.71
CA GLN A 163 -2.28 0.40 1.04
C GLN A 163 -1.89 -0.20 2.39
N GLN A 164 -2.78 -0.11 3.40
CA GLN A 164 -2.59 -0.72 4.71
C GLN A 164 -2.58 -2.25 4.63
N VAL A 165 -3.50 -2.84 3.86
CA VAL A 165 -3.71 -4.31 3.78
C VAL A 165 -2.78 -4.98 2.76
N GLY A 166 -2.34 -4.24 1.75
CA GLY A 166 -1.55 -4.68 0.60
C GLY A 166 -2.39 -5.11 -0.60
N SER A 167 -3.35 -6.02 -0.42
CA SER A 167 -4.27 -6.48 -1.48
C SER A 167 -5.57 -7.00 -0.88
N LYS A 168 -6.63 -7.14 -1.68
CA LYS A 168 -7.93 -7.66 -1.20
C LYS A 168 -7.85 -9.14 -0.78
N ASP A 169 -6.89 -9.88 -1.33
CA ASP A 169 -6.68 -11.31 -1.08
C ASP A 169 -5.67 -11.60 0.03
N ASN A 170 -4.92 -10.59 0.49
CA ASN A 170 -3.97 -10.76 1.58
C ASN A 170 -4.72 -11.14 2.88
N PRO A 171 -4.26 -12.18 3.59
CA PRO A 171 -4.90 -12.56 4.85
C PRO A 171 -4.65 -11.53 5.94
N LEU A 172 -5.72 -11.14 6.62
CA LEU A 172 -5.70 -10.35 7.85
C LEU A 172 -5.99 -11.24 9.05
N THR A 173 -5.29 -10.98 10.15
CA THR A 173 -5.61 -11.58 11.45
C THR A 173 -6.58 -10.66 12.17
N ILE A 174 -7.73 -11.19 12.56
CA ILE A 174 -8.74 -10.46 13.35
C ILE A 174 -8.86 -11.13 14.70
N GLU A 175 -8.45 -10.42 15.74
CA GLU A 175 -8.40 -10.93 17.11
C GLU A 175 -9.43 -10.19 17.96
N CYS A 176 -10.26 -10.94 18.67
CA CYS A 176 -11.21 -10.42 19.65
C CYS A 176 -10.59 -10.54 21.04
N PHE A 177 -10.50 -9.41 21.75
CA PHE A 177 -9.92 -9.33 23.08
C PHE A 177 -10.97 -8.86 24.09
N ASN A 178 -10.84 -9.33 25.32
CA ASN A 178 -11.51 -8.77 26.49
C ASN A 178 -10.65 -7.64 27.07
N PHE A 179 -11.21 -6.44 27.19
CA PHE A 179 -10.52 -5.30 27.76
C PHE A 179 -10.27 -5.49 29.27
N ASN A 180 -9.08 -5.05 29.70
CA ASN A 180 -8.65 -5.07 31.10
C ASN A 180 -7.96 -3.74 31.40
N SER A 181 -8.31 -3.10 32.51
CA SER A 181 -7.81 -1.76 32.88
C SER A 181 -6.30 -1.72 33.18
N ASN A 182 -5.68 -2.88 33.46
CA ASN A 182 -4.24 -3.01 33.67
C ASN A 182 -3.41 -3.04 32.37
N GLY A 183 -4.06 -2.95 31.20
CA GLY A 183 -3.42 -2.98 29.88
C GLY A 183 -3.08 -4.38 29.34
N LYS A 184 -3.25 -5.44 30.14
CA LYS A 184 -3.05 -6.83 29.71
C LYS A 184 -4.39 -7.44 29.31
N HIS A 185 -4.76 -7.31 28.04
CA HIS A 185 -6.02 -7.81 27.50
C HIS A 185 -5.98 -9.32 27.26
N ASP A 186 -7.11 -9.99 27.50
CA ASP A 186 -7.23 -11.44 27.34
C ASP A 186 -7.80 -11.78 25.96
N LEU A 187 -7.13 -12.66 25.21
CA LEU A 187 -7.61 -13.12 23.92
C LEU A 187 -8.85 -14.00 24.10
N ILE A 188 -9.97 -13.59 23.50
CA ILE A 188 -11.21 -14.38 23.41
C ILE A 188 -11.09 -15.38 22.26
N GLY A 189 -10.62 -14.92 21.10
CA GLY A 189 -10.42 -15.77 19.93
C GLY A 189 -9.89 -15.00 18.73
N LYS A 190 -9.43 -15.72 17.71
CA LYS A 190 -8.91 -15.15 16.47
C LYS A 190 -9.47 -15.83 15.24
N ILE A 191 -9.55 -15.10 14.13
CA ILE A 191 -9.75 -15.64 12.79
C ILE A 191 -8.71 -15.06 11.83
N GLN A 192 -8.53 -15.72 10.69
CA GLN A 192 -7.69 -15.22 9.61
C GLN A 192 -8.50 -15.23 8.31
N LYS A 193 -8.72 -14.06 7.72
CA LYS A 193 -9.55 -13.87 6.52
C LYS A 193 -9.01 -12.72 5.68
N SER A 194 -9.15 -12.79 4.37
CA SER A 194 -8.88 -11.66 3.47
C SER A 194 -10.07 -10.70 3.42
N LEU A 195 -9.89 -9.49 2.87
CA LEU A 195 -11.01 -8.57 2.64
C LEU A 195 -12.03 -9.18 1.67
N ALA A 196 -11.58 -9.94 0.67
CA ALA A 196 -12.45 -10.69 -0.24
C ALA A 196 -13.30 -11.74 0.49
N ASP A 197 -12.75 -12.38 1.53
CA ASP A 197 -13.52 -13.33 2.34
C ASP A 197 -14.54 -12.62 3.24
N LEU A 198 -14.18 -11.46 3.80
CA LEU A 198 -15.12 -10.65 4.60
C LEU A 198 -16.31 -10.16 3.77
N GLU A 199 -16.08 -9.77 2.52
CA GLU A 199 -17.13 -9.41 1.56
C GLU A 199 -18.08 -10.59 1.27
N LYS A 200 -17.53 -11.81 1.14
CA LYS A 200 -18.33 -13.03 0.99
C LYS A 200 -19.13 -13.35 2.26
N LEU A 201 -18.54 -13.18 3.45
CA LEU A 201 -19.27 -13.35 4.71
C LEU A 201 -20.43 -12.36 4.82
N HIS A 202 -20.22 -11.10 4.42
CA HIS A 202 -21.30 -10.11 4.35
C HIS A 202 -22.41 -10.54 3.40
N SER A 203 -22.05 -10.88 2.16
CA SER A 203 -23.01 -11.23 1.10
C SER A 203 -23.83 -12.48 1.41
N SER A 204 -23.22 -13.46 2.10
CA SER A 204 -23.88 -14.71 2.50
C SER A 204 -24.61 -14.62 3.84
N GLY A 205 -24.37 -13.58 4.64
CA GLY A 205 -24.87 -13.45 6.01
C GLY A 205 -24.32 -14.50 6.99
N GLN A 206 -23.28 -15.24 6.61
CA GLN A 206 -22.69 -16.29 7.43
C GLN A 206 -21.71 -15.73 8.47
N GLY A 207 -21.66 -16.38 9.63
CA GLY A 207 -20.68 -16.10 10.67
C GLY A 207 -19.49 -17.04 10.55
N GLU A 208 -18.30 -16.54 10.89
CA GLU A 208 -17.08 -17.33 11.00
C GLU A 208 -16.80 -17.65 12.47
N ASN A 209 -16.53 -18.91 12.80
CA ASN A 209 -16.18 -19.31 14.15
C ASN A 209 -14.77 -18.81 14.53
N PHE A 210 -14.63 -18.31 15.75
CA PHE A 210 -13.31 -17.99 16.31
C PHE A 210 -12.51 -19.26 16.65
N PHE A 211 -11.19 -19.08 16.67
CA PHE A 211 -10.23 -20.11 17.04
C PHE A 211 -9.37 -19.65 18.23
N LEU A 212 -9.02 -20.59 19.12
CA LEU A 212 -7.98 -20.38 20.13
C LEU A 212 -6.76 -21.27 19.85
N PRO A 213 -5.53 -20.75 20.00
CA PRO A 213 -4.33 -21.58 19.98
C PRO A 213 -4.34 -22.52 21.20
N THR A 214 -4.27 -23.82 20.97
CA THR A 214 -4.14 -24.80 22.06
C THR A 214 -2.67 -25.20 22.21
N ALA A 215 -2.12 -25.11 23.42
CA ALA A 215 -0.73 -25.47 23.73
C ALA A 215 -0.54 -26.94 24.13
N VAL A 216 -1.55 -27.79 23.96
CA VAL A 216 -1.55 -29.17 24.52
C VAL A 216 -1.34 -30.20 23.41
N GLY A 217 -0.14 -30.79 23.37
CA GLY A 217 0.24 -31.89 22.50
C GLY A 217 1.04 -31.48 21.25
N ASN A 218 1.85 -32.40 20.72
CA ASN A 218 2.77 -32.21 19.56
C ASN A 218 2.07 -31.86 18.22
N ASN A 219 0.75 -31.67 18.21
CA ASN A 219 0.00 -31.21 17.05
C ASN A 219 -0.74 -29.91 17.39
N HIS A 220 -0.31 -28.81 16.79
CA HIS A 220 -0.92 -27.48 16.90
C HIS A 220 -2.30 -27.42 16.22
N HIS A 221 -3.32 -28.07 16.79
CA HIS A 221 -4.70 -27.88 16.35
C HIS A 221 -5.36 -26.74 17.11
N ASN A 222 -5.88 -25.76 16.37
CA ASN A 222 -6.67 -24.65 16.91
C ASN A 222 -8.02 -25.17 17.40
N LYS A 223 -8.42 -24.84 18.63
CA LYS A 223 -9.75 -25.16 19.15
C LYS A 223 -10.78 -24.23 18.50
N VAL A 224 -11.77 -24.80 17.82
CA VAL A 224 -12.92 -24.05 17.28
C VAL A 224 -13.85 -23.66 18.43
N LEU A 225 -14.24 -22.39 18.47
CA LEU A 225 -15.18 -21.85 19.47
C LEU A 225 -16.59 -21.76 18.90
N LYS A 226 -17.60 -21.68 19.78
CA LYS A 226 -18.96 -21.33 19.38
C LYS A 226 -19.13 -19.84 19.09
N SER A 227 -18.21 -19.04 19.60
CA SER A 227 -18.16 -17.61 19.34
C SER A 227 -17.94 -17.34 17.85
N GLN A 228 -18.75 -16.48 17.27
CA GLN A 228 -18.70 -16.19 15.83
C GLN A 228 -18.50 -14.70 15.56
N LEU A 229 -17.77 -14.38 14.49
CA LEU A 229 -17.68 -13.05 13.89
C LEU A 229 -18.57 -12.98 12.65
N PHE A 230 -19.29 -11.88 12.49
CA PHE A 230 -20.07 -11.57 11.30
C PHE A 230 -19.69 -10.20 10.76
N VAL A 231 -19.87 -10.06 9.45
CA VAL A 231 -19.76 -8.78 8.74
C VAL A 231 -21.17 -8.27 8.47
N GLU A 232 -21.62 -7.33 9.30
CA GLU A 232 -22.97 -6.76 9.23
C GLU A 232 -23.11 -5.82 8.03
N TYR A 233 -22.06 -5.05 7.75
CA TYR A 233 -21.99 -4.12 6.64
C TYR A 233 -20.61 -4.17 6.02
N PHE A 234 -20.55 -4.13 4.70
CA PHE A 234 -19.33 -4.01 3.93
C PHE A 234 -19.60 -3.13 2.72
N SER A 235 -18.86 -2.03 2.58
CA SER A 235 -18.95 -1.15 1.41
C SER A 235 -17.56 -0.80 0.90
N GLU A 236 -17.40 -0.91 -0.41
CA GLU A 236 -16.20 -0.51 -1.12
C GLU A 236 -16.41 0.90 -1.70
N THR A 237 -15.47 1.79 -1.45
CA THR A 237 -15.52 3.17 -1.93
C THR A 237 -14.18 3.56 -2.54
N VAL A 238 -14.23 4.47 -3.51
CA VAL A 238 -13.03 5.07 -4.10
C VAL A 238 -12.78 6.38 -3.36
N GLU A 239 -11.64 6.47 -2.67
CA GLU A 239 -11.23 7.69 -1.97
C GLU A 239 -10.38 8.59 -2.89
N HIS A 240 -10.48 9.90 -2.65
CA HIS A 240 -9.57 10.86 -3.24
C HIS A 240 -8.19 10.73 -2.60
N THR A 241 -7.19 10.39 -3.39
CA THR A 241 -5.83 10.15 -2.91
C THR A 241 -5.01 11.44 -2.90
N PHE A 242 -3.86 11.41 -2.23
CA PHE A 242 -2.88 12.49 -2.27
C PHE A 242 -2.54 12.93 -3.71
N LEU A 243 -2.36 11.97 -4.63
CA LEU A 243 -2.04 12.25 -6.02
C LEU A 243 -3.20 12.92 -6.77
N ASP A 244 -4.45 12.66 -6.39
CA ASP A 244 -5.61 13.34 -6.96
C ASP A 244 -5.61 14.84 -6.59
N TYR A 245 -5.23 15.18 -5.35
CA TYR A 245 -5.10 16.58 -4.95
C TYR A 245 -3.96 17.28 -5.69
N LEU A 246 -2.80 16.64 -5.88
CA LEU A 246 -1.69 17.21 -6.66
C LEU A 246 -2.10 17.46 -8.11
N ALA A 247 -2.71 16.48 -8.78
CA ALA A 247 -3.21 16.64 -10.15
C ALA A 247 -4.35 17.68 -10.24
N GLY A 248 -5.11 17.86 -9.15
CA GLY A 248 -6.11 18.91 -9.00
C GLY A 248 -5.53 20.33 -8.80
N GLY A 249 -4.21 20.47 -8.77
CA GLY A 249 -3.52 21.77 -8.61
C GLY A 249 -3.23 22.16 -7.17
N CYS A 250 -3.32 21.24 -6.22
CA CYS A 250 -2.85 21.48 -4.86
C CYS A 250 -1.32 21.53 -4.83
N GLU A 251 -0.77 22.56 -4.19
CA GLU A 251 0.67 22.76 -4.04
C GLU A 251 1.09 22.65 -2.57
N LEU A 252 2.29 22.11 -2.34
CA LEU A 252 2.91 22.06 -1.02
C LEU A 252 3.99 23.13 -0.92
N ASN A 253 3.77 24.14 -0.09
CA ASN A 253 4.70 25.24 0.11
C ASN A 253 5.66 24.91 1.27
N PHE A 254 6.96 24.90 0.97
CA PHE A 254 7.99 24.71 1.99
C PHE A 254 8.24 26.01 2.77
N MET A 255 8.16 25.93 4.10
CA MET A 255 8.51 27.02 5.01
C MET A 255 9.63 26.56 5.93
N VAL A 256 10.62 27.43 6.14
CA VAL A 256 11.75 27.17 7.02
C VAL A 256 11.81 28.25 8.10
N ALA A 257 11.95 27.82 9.35
CA ALA A 257 12.25 28.69 10.48
C ALA A 257 13.54 28.18 11.12
N ILE A 258 14.53 29.06 11.26
CA ILE A 258 15.84 28.72 11.82
C ILE A 258 15.91 29.33 13.22
N ASP A 259 16.22 28.49 14.21
CA ASP A 259 16.45 28.96 15.58
C ASP A 259 17.82 29.64 15.68
N PHE A 260 17.80 30.92 16.06
CA PHE A 260 18.99 31.73 16.29
C PHE A 260 19.23 32.01 17.78
N THR A 261 18.60 31.27 18.69
CA THR A 261 18.84 31.41 20.12
C THR A 261 20.21 30.82 20.53
N GLY A 262 21.22 31.70 20.58
CA GLY A 262 22.22 31.70 21.65
C GLY A 262 23.39 30.71 21.66
N THR A 263 23.70 29.94 20.61
CA THR A 263 24.96 29.14 20.56
C THR A 263 25.65 29.04 19.19
N HIS A 264 25.40 29.95 18.25
CA HIS A 264 26.25 30.03 17.05
C HIS A 264 27.50 30.86 17.36
N VAL A 265 28.60 30.12 17.56
CA VAL A 265 29.98 30.60 17.72
C VAL A 265 30.23 31.82 16.84
N ARG A 266 30.82 32.86 17.45
CA ARG A 266 31.32 34.05 16.76
C ARG A 266 32.06 33.62 15.49
N ASN A 267 31.54 33.96 14.32
CA ASN A 267 32.34 34.02 13.11
C ASN A 267 33.37 35.14 13.32
N SER A 268 34.49 34.80 13.97
CA SER A 268 35.68 35.63 13.94
C SER A 268 36.25 35.57 12.53
N SER A 269 36.25 36.71 11.86
CA SER A 269 37.00 36.97 10.63
C SER A 269 37.50 38.42 10.69
N PRO A 270 38.60 38.80 10.02
CA PRO A 270 39.68 38.02 9.42
C PRO A 270 40.96 37.97 10.28
#